data_AF-A0A928TW86-F1
#
_entry.id   AF-A0A928TW86-F1
#
_cell.length_a   1.000
_cell.length_b   1.000
_cell.length_c   1.000
_cell.angle_alpha   90.00
_cell.angle_beta   90.00
_cell.angle_gamma   90.00
#
_symmetry.space_group_name_H-M   'P 1'
#
loop_
_entity.id
_entity.type
_entity.pdbx_description
1 polymer ?
#
loop_
_entity_poly.entity_id
_entity_poly.type
_entity_poly.pdbx_seq_one_letter_code
_entity_poly.pdbx_strand_id
1 'polypeptide(L)'
;MSHADIAEREWLRQQELFDAIFVQGFREYAAALPGIQRAFVLDDRHLRCIDEGTPGGIHLAGSGILLRDRAKEVCQHAVVDGIFSHAGCGAAALYVKTAGLDISDPDEAGKEWVKELAEALDVPYLGHIGTSELKRPPHLHTARVAYYDGTGEFNPSHVDGLPEGFVISRAYLEAGYALQEAKVSADIALGNHGFGDLFTEQNPFLLVAVGTEKAQRQSLELELEEVAKTYGGRVKVEGMSRTV
;
A
#
# COMPACT_ATOMS: atom_id res chain seq x y z
N MET A 1 6.03 -12.72 23.84
CA MET A 1 6.30 -13.23 22.49
C MET A 1 7.32 -12.32 21.87
N SER A 2 8.35 -12.88 21.24
CA SER A 2 9.35 -12.13 20.49
C SER A 2 8.72 -11.54 19.22
N HIS A 3 9.39 -10.57 18.58
CA HIS A 3 8.95 -10.06 17.26
C HIS A 3 8.88 -11.20 16.22
N ALA A 4 9.86 -12.12 16.26
CA ALA A 4 9.89 -13.28 15.38
C ALA A 4 8.69 -14.23 15.60
N ASP A 5 8.30 -14.47 16.87
CA ASP A 5 7.14 -15.32 17.18
C ASP A 5 5.83 -14.73 16.62
N ILE A 6 5.69 -13.39 16.69
CA ILE A 6 4.52 -12.68 16.15
C ILE A 6 4.53 -12.76 14.62
N ALA A 7 5.68 -12.51 13.99
CA ALA A 7 5.83 -12.58 12.54
C ALA A 7 5.51 -13.98 12.01
N GLU A 8 6.06 -15.04 12.60
CA GLU A 8 5.79 -16.42 12.20
C GLU A 8 4.30 -16.77 12.34
N ARG A 9 3.65 -16.37 13.43
CA ARG A 9 2.22 -16.61 13.62
C ARG A 9 1.37 -15.90 12.57
N GLU A 10 1.63 -14.62 12.30
CA GLU A 10 0.87 -13.85 11.31
C GLU A 10 1.14 -14.34 9.88
N TRP A 11 2.35 -14.84 9.60
CA TRP A 11 2.68 -15.49 8.34
C TRP A 11 1.83 -16.74 8.13
N LEU A 12 1.82 -17.64 9.12
CA LEU A 12 1.06 -18.89 9.08
C LEU A 12 -0.45 -18.63 8.97
N ARG A 13 -0.96 -17.57 9.61
CA ARG A 13 -2.38 -17.17 9.51
C ARG A 13 -2.82 -16.89 8.08
N GLN A 14 -1.91 -16.43 7.22
CA GLN A 14 -2.20 -16.10 5.82
C GLN A 14 -1.82 -17.24 4.86
N GLN A 15 -1.23 -18.33 5.35
CA GLN A 15 -0.59 -19.31 4.48
C GLN A 15 -1.58 -20.02 3.54
N GLU A 16 -2.73 -20.46 4.04
CA GLU A 16 -3.74 -21.14 3.22
C GLU A 16 -4.23 -20.26 2.05
N LEU A 17 -4.43 -18.97 2.31
CA LEU A 17 -4.81 -18.00 1.29
C LEU A 17 -3.72 -17.85 0.22
N PHE A 18 -2.45 -17.72 0.64
CA PHE A 18 -1.35 -17.54 -0.29
C PHE A 18 -0.98 -18.82 -1.05
N ASP A 19 -1.13 -19.99 -0.43
CA ASP A 19 -0.99 -21.28 -1.11
C ASP A 19 -1.99 -21.39 -2.26
N ALA A 20 -3.25 -21.00 -2.03
CA ALA A 20 -4.27 -20.99 -3.06
C ALA A 20 -3.93 -20.01 -4.21
N ILE A 21 -3.43 -18.81 -3.87
CA ILE A 21 -2.98 -17.82 -4.86
C ILE A 21 -1.80 -18.36 -5.69
N PHE A 22 -0.79 -18.95 -5.05
CA PHE A 22 0.40 -19.43 -5.76
C PHE A 22 0.13 -20.64 -6.65
N VAL A 23 -0.84 -21.49 -6.29
CA VAL A 23 -1.28 -22.62 -7.12
C VAL A 23 -2.07 -22.15 -8.34
N GLN A 24 -2.97 -21.18 -8.17
CA GLN A 24 -3.91 -20.77 -9.22
C GLN A 24 -3.38 -19.64 -10.12
N GLY A 25 -2.49 -18.80 -9.58
CA GLY A 25 -2.21 -17.47 -10.11
C GLY A 25 -3.16 -16.44 -9.48
N PHE A 26 -2.65 -15.23 -9.22
CA PHE A 26 -3.43 -14.19 -8.53
C PHE A 26 -4.67 -13.79 -9.33
N ARG A 27 -4.53 -13.68 -10.65
CA ARG A 27 -5.61 -13.29 -11.56
C ARG A 27 -6.80 -14.26 -11.48
N GLU A 28 -6.52 -15.55 -11.65
CA GLU A 28 -7.52 -16.61 -11.63
C GLU A 28 -8.15 -16.73 -10.24
N TYR A 29 -7.33 -16.63 -9.19
CA TYR A 29 -7.80 -16.61 -7.81
C TYR A 29 -8.79 -15.47 -7.55
N ALA A 30 -8.39 -14.22 -7.86
CA ALA A 30 -9.23 -13.05 -7.63
C ALA A 30 -10.52 -13.06 -8.46
N ALA A 31 -10.45 -13.54 -9.72
CA ALA A 31 -11.63 -13.66 -10.57
C ALA A 31 -12.66 -14.68 -10.05
N ALA A 32 -12.23 -15.66 -9.25
CA ALA A 32 -13.11 -16.64 -8.62
C ALA A 32 -13.76 -16.14 -7.32
N LEU A 33 -13.30 -15.02 -6.74
CA LEU A 33 -13.85 -14.50 -5.50
C LEU A 33 -15.27 -13.92 -5.68
N PRO A 34 -16.25 -14.34 -4.86
CA PRO A 34 -17.59 -13.77 -4.89
C PRO A 34 -17.59 -12.26 -4.64
N GLY A 35 -18.14 -11.51 -5.58
CA GLY A 35 -18.29 -10.07 -5.44
C GLY A 35 -16.99 -9.27 -5.60
N ILE A 36 -15.99 -9.80 -6.33
CA ILE A 36 -14.73 -9.11 -6.63
C ILE A 36 -14.91 -7.68 -7.15
N GLN A 37 -16.02 -7.40 -7.84
CA GLN A 37 -16.34 -6.06 -8.34
C GLN A 37 -16.46 -5.00 -7.22
N ARG A 38 -16.77 -5.41 -5.98
CA ARG A 38 -16.81 -4.50 -4.83
C ARG A 38 -15.43 -3.96 -4.44
N ALA A 39 -14.35 -4.66 -4.83
CA ALA A 39 -13.00 -4.14 -4.65
C ALA A 39 -12.69 -2.95 -5.57
N PHE A 40 -13.57 -2.58 -6.52
CA PHE A 40 -13.42 -1.41 -7.40
C PHE A 40 -14.42 -0.32 -7.06
N VAL A 41 -14.74 -0.19 -5.78
CA VAL A 41 -15.63 0.83 -5.23
C VAL A 41 -14.97 1.35 -3.97
N LEU A 42 -14.86 2.68 -3.86
CA LEU A 42 -14.40 3.34 -2.64
C LEU A 42 -15.61 3.86 -1.85
N ASP A 43 -15.56 3.70 -0.53
CA ASP A 43 -16.56 4.28 0.39
C ASP A 43 -16.32 5.78 0.61
N ASP A 44 -15.08 6.22 0.50
CA ASP A 44 -14.62 7.60 0.65
C ASP A 44 -13.42 7.88 -0.26
N ARG A 45 -13.03 9.15 -0.40
CA ARG A 45 -11.81 9.53 -1.12
C ARG A 45 -10.78 10.14 -0.16
N HIS A 46 -10.77 9.70 1.09
CA HIS A 46 -9.84 10.24 2.06
C HIS A 46 -8.42 9.80 1.70
N LEU A 47 -7.48 10.74 1.80
CA LEU A 47 -6.06 10.45 1.62
C LEU A 47 -5.50 9.79 2.89
N ARG A 48 -4.81 8.66 2.67
CA ARG A 48 -4.16 7.83 3.69
C ARG A 48 -2.75 7.45 3.23
N CYS A 49 -1.99 6.83 4.13
CA CYS A 49 -0.69 6.25 3.80
C CYS A 49 -0.87 4.96 2.99
N ILE A 50 0.13 4.56 2.20
CA ILE A 50 0.16 3.23 1.56
C ILE A 50 0.19 2.07 2.55
N ASP A 51 0.40 2.34 3.85
CA ASP A 51 0.38 1.38 4.95
C ASP A 51 -0.87 0.49 4.91
N GLU A 52 -0.69 -0.83 4.98
CA GLU A 52 -1.78 -1.80 4.91
C GLU A 52 -2.73 -1.72 6.11
N GLY A 53 -2.29 -1.07 7.20
CA GLY A 53 -3.09 -0.82 8.38
C GLY A 53 -4.10 0.32 8.22
N THR A 54 -4.09 1.05 7.10
CA THR A 54 -4.97 2.21 6.83
C THR A 54 -5.86 1.99 5.60
N PRO A 55 -6.78 1.02 5.59
CA PRO A 55 -7.54 0.64 4.40
C PRO A 55 -8.48 1.73 3.88
N GLY A 56 -8.79 1.65 2.58
CA GLY A 56 -9.77 2.50 1.88
C GLY A 56 -9.21 3.82 1.35
N GLY A 57 -10.00 4.47 0.49
CA GLY A 57 -9.70 5.79 -0.08
C GLY A 57 -8.49 5.82 -1.01
N ILE A 58 -7.73 6.93 -0.95
CA ILE A 58 -6.59 7.20 -1.81
C ILE A 58 -5.30 7.07 -0.99
N HIS A 59 -4.27 6.45 -1.55
CA HIS A 59 -3.06 6.12 -0.82
C HIS A 59 -1.82 6.75 -1.44
N LEU A 60 -1.07 7.50 -0.63
CA LEU A 60 0.26 8.04 -0.95
C LEU A 60 1.17 7.85 0.27
N ALA A 61 2.46 7.56 0.08
CA ALA A 61 3.38 7.33 1.19
C ALA A 61 3.40 8.52 2.16
N GLY A 62 3.08 8.26 3.43
CA GLY A 62 2.93 9.27 4.48
C GLY A 62 1.90 10.35 4.17
N SER A 63 0.80 9.99 3.50
CA SER A 63 -0.23 10.92 3.04
C SER A 63 0.36 12.07 2.21
N GLY A 64 1.31 11.73 1.35
CA GLY A 64 1.95 12.66 0.41
C GLY A 64 3.17 13.42 0.94
N ILE A 65 3.62 13.15 2.18
CA ILE A 65 4.74 13.91 2.80
C ILE A 65 6.05 13.82 2.04
N LEU A 66 6.30 12.71 1.35
CA LEU A 66 7.49 12.53 0.52
C LEU A 66 7.33 13.12 -0.88
N LEU A 67 6.09 13.32 -1.33
CA LEU A 67 5.76 13.88 -2.63
C LEU A 67 5.80 15.42 -2.64
N ARG A 68 5.76 16.06 -1.46
CA ARG A 68 5.93 17.52 -1.28
C ARG A 68 4.88 18.32 -2.03
N ASP A 69 5.30 19.41 -2.66
CA ASP A 69 4.47 20.34 -3.44
C ASP A 69 3.60 19.63 -4.48
N ARG A 70 4.04 18.48 -5.01
CA ARG A 70 3.28 17.67 -5.96
C ARG A 70 2.09 16.93 -5.31
N ALA A 71 2.09 16.74 -3.99
CA ALA A 71 0.99 16.08 -3.28
C ALA A 71 -0.33 16.80 -3.48
N LYS A 72 -0.34 18.14 -3.45
CA LYS A 72 -1.55 18.92 -3.66
C LYS A 72 -2.19 18.64 -5.02
N GLU A 73 -1.40 18.68 -6.10
CA GLU A 73 -1.90 18.43 -7.45
C GLU A 73 -2.47 17.02 -7.60
N VAL A 74 -1.76 16.01 -7.07
CA VAL A 74 -2.23 14.62 -7.06
C VAL A 74 -3.54 14.49 -6.29
N CYS A 75 -3.66 15.12 -5.12
CA CYS A 75 -4.87 15.07 -4.31
C CYS A 75 -6.05 15.78 -4.99
N GLN A 76 -5.82 16.89 -5.69
CA GLN A 76 -6.85 17.57 -6.48
C GLN A 76 -7.33 16.71 -7.64
N HIS A 77 -6.40 16.08 -8.37
CA HIS A 77 -6.73 15.16 -9.46
C HIS A 77 -7.49 13.92 -8.94
N ALA A 78 -7.08 13.41 -7.79
CA ALA A 78 -7.75 12.33 -7.09
C ALA A 78 -9.02 12.78 -6.34
N VAL A 79 -9.43 14.05 -6.40
CA VAL A 79 -10.64 14.56 -5.74
C VAL A 79 -10.73 14.09 -4.28
N VAL A 80 -9.63 14.25 -3.54
CA VAL A 80 -9.56 13.89 -2.12
C VAL A 80 -10.55 14.77 -1.34
N ASP A 81 -11.29 14.17 -0.40
CA ASP A 81 -12.34 14.83 0.39
C ASP A 81 -12.06 14.87 1.91
N GLY A 82 -10.90 14.37 2.33
CA GLY A 82 -10.38 14.47 3.70
C GLY A 82 -9.05 13.76 3.83
N ILE A 83 -8.32 13.98 4.92
CA ILE A 83 -6.97 13.40 5.06
C ILE A 83 -6.71 12.89 6.48
N PHE A 84 -6.09 11.71 6.57
CA PHE A 84 -5.59 11.14 7.81
C PHE A 84 -4.05 11.16 7.87
N SER A 85 -3.52 11.29 9.07
CA SER A 85 -2.16 10.81 9.39
C SER A 85 -2.26 9.50 10.18
N HIS A 86 -1.16 8.78 10.38
CA HIS A 86 -1.14 7.59 11.22
C HIS A 86 0.15 7.47 12.03
N ALA A 87 0.08 6.72 13.13
CA ALA A 87 1.21 6.49 14.02
C ALA A 87 2.28 5.59 13.39
N GLY A 88 3.55 5.85 13.75
CA GLY A 88 4.70 5.08 13.31
C GLY A 88 4.97 5.19 11.81
N CYS A 89 4.70 6.34 11.21
CA CYS A 89 4.79 6.49 9.75
C CYS A 89 6.25 6.55 9.27
N GLY A 90 6.70 5.49 8.58
CA GLY A 90 8.06 5.43 8.03
C GLY A 90 8.38 6.55 7.04
N ALA A 91 7.40 7.02 6.28
CA ALA A 91 7.54 8.15 5.37
C ALA A 91 7.77 9.48 6.11
N ALA A 92 7.11 9.70 7.25
CA ALA A 92 7.35 10.86 8.09
C ALA A 92 8.75 10.81 8.73
N ALA A 93 9.19 9.64 9.21
CA ALA A 93 10.55 9.44 9.70
C ALA A 93 11.61 9.71 8.63
N LEU A 94 11.38 9.25 7.39
CA LEU A 94 12.26 9.52 6.26
C LEU A 94 12.27 11.01 5.92
N TYR A 95 11.13 11.70 5.97
CA TYR A 95 11.07 13.15 5.80
C TYR A 95 11.97 13.85 6.83
N VAL A 96 11.72 13.65 8.13
CA VAL A 96 12.46 14.31 9.21
C VAL A 96 13.97 14.14 9.00
N LYS A 97 14.39 12.91 8.70
CA LYS A 97 15.80 12.59 8.43
C LYS A 97 16.36 13.33 7.21
N THR A 98 15.65 13.30 6.08
CA THR A 98 16.15 13.88 4.81
C THR A 98 16.11 15.40 4.80
N ALA A 99 15.18 16.01 5.53
CA ALA A 99 15.11 17.45 5.70
C ALA A 99 16.04 17.98 6.81
N GLY A 100 16.71 17.10 7.56
CA GLY A 100 17.60 17.48 8.65
C GLY A 100 16.88 18.17 9.81
N LEU A 101 15.61 17.80 10.04
CA LEU A 101 14.80 18.36 11.12
C LEU A 101 15.16 17.68 12.45
N ASP A 102 15.34 18.47 13.49
CA ASP A 102 15.58 17.98 14.86
C ASP A 102 14.25 17.75 15.58
N ILE A 103 13.50 16.76 15.10
CA ILE A 103 12.19 16.37 15.64
C ILE A 103 12.34 14.99 16.27
N SER A 104 12.06 14.89 17.58
CA SER A 104 12.19 13.64 18.33
C SER A 104 11.12 12.62 18.00
N ASP A 105 9.93 13.07 17.59
CA ASP A 105 8.80 12.23 17.20
C ASP A 105 8.39 12.55 15.75
N PRO A 106 8.77 11.72 14.77
CA PRO A 106 8.41 11.93 13.38
C PRO A 106 6.90 11.98 13.12
N ASP A 107 6.07 11.41 13.98
CA ASP A 107 4.62 11.46 13.81
C ASP A 107 4.09 12.90 13.94
N GLU A 108 4.76 13.78 14.69
CA GLU A 108 4.41 15.20 14.75
C GLU A 108 4.64 15.89 13.41
N ALA A 109 5.77 15.64 12.74
CA ALA A 109 6.01 16.12 11.39
C ALA A 109 4.97 15.59 10.39
N GLY A 110 4.55 14.32 10.57
CA GLY A 110 3.44 13.73 9.81
C GLY A 110 2.14 14.49 10.04
N LYS A 111 1.72 14.70 11.29
CA LYS A 111 0.48 15.41 11.63
C LYS A 111 0.47 16.85 11.12
N GLU A 112 1.58 17.56 11.27
CA GLU A 112 1.74 18.93 10.77
C GLU A 112 1.59 18.98 9.25
N TRP A 113 2.33 18.14 8.52
CA TRP A 113 2.22 18.03 7.06
C TRP A 113 0.77 17.80 6.61
N VAL A 114 0.09 16.83 7.22
CA VAL A 114 -1.28 16.49 6.81
C VAL A 114 -2.26 17.65 7.06
N LYS A 115 -2.09 18.39 8.16
CA LYS A 115 -2.91 19.58 8.45
C LYS A 115 -2.68 20.69 7.42
N GLU A 116 -1.42 20.97 7.09
CA GLU A 116 -1.07 21.97 6.07
C GLU A 116 -1.61 21.58 4.69
N LEU A 117 -1.49 20.31 4.31
CA LEU A 117 -2.02 19.80 3.04
C LEU A 117 -3.55 19.89 3.01
N ALA A 118 -4.23 19.55 4.11
CA ALA A 118 -5.69 19.64 4.23
C ALA A 118 -6.18 21.09 4.08
N GLU A 119 -5.54 22.04 4.76
CA GLU A 119 -5.82 23.48 4.60
C GLU A 119 -5.59 23.95 3.17
N ALA A 120 -4.48 23.54 2.55
CA ALA A 120 -4.15 23.93 1.17
C ALA A 120 -5.13 23.38 0.12
N LEU A 121 -5.85 22.29 0.44
CA LEU A 121 -6.84 21.63 -0.40
C LEU A 121 -8.28 22.06 -0.09
N ASP A 122 -8.51 22.81 0.99
CA ASP A 122 -9.84 23.13 1.52
C ASP A 122 -10.67 21.88 1.86
N VAL A 123 -10.03 20.89 2.49
CA VAL A 123 -10.65 19.64 2.96
C VAL A 123 -10.36 19.40 4.44
N PRO A 124 -11.20 18.65 5.17
CA PRO A 124 -10.96 18.39 6.59
C PRO A 124 -9.73 17.50 6.83
N TYR A 125 -8.95 17.86 7.84
CA TYR A 125 -8.09 16.91 8.54
C TYR A 125 -8.96 16.02 9.44
N LEU A 126 -9.04 14.74 9.12
CA LEU A 126 -9.96 13.80 9.77
C LEU A 126 -9.40 13.15 11.03
N GLY A 127 -8.09 13.31 11.27
CA GLY A 127 -7.44 12.88 12.50
C GLY A 127 -6.18 12.07 12.29
N HIS A 128 -5.67 11.56 13.41
CA HIS A 128 -4.48 10.73 13.47
C HIS A 128 -4.89 9.32 13.88
N ILE A 129 -4.66 8.33 13.01
CA ILE A 129 -4.92 6.93 13.28
C ILE A 129 -3.84 6.42 14.25
N GLY A 130 -4.22 6.15 15.50
CA GLY A 130 -3.30 5.66 16.52
C GLY A 130 -2.86 4.23 16.27
N THR A 131 -1.77 3.81 16.92
CA THR A 131 -1.20 2.45 16.80
C THR A 131 -2.21 1.34 17.08
N SER A 132 -3.16 1.56 18.00
CA SER A 132 -4.22 0.58 18.32
C SER A 132 -5.37 0.54 17.32
N GLU A 133 -5.46 1.53 16.42
CA GLU A 133 -6.53 1.67 15.42
C GLU A 133 -6.11 1.12 14.06
N LEU A 134 -4.81 1.01 13.81
CA LEU A 134 -4.24 0.36 12.61
C LEU A 134 -4.75 -1.09 12.49
N LYS A 135 -5.11 -1.50 11.27
CA LYS A 135 -5.62 -2.85 10.95
C LYS A 135 -4.51 -3.90 10.80
N ARG A 136 -3.45 -3.78 11.60
CA ARG A 136 -2.32 -4.70 11.68
C ARG A 136 -1.70 -4.67 13.08
N PRO A 137 -0.95 -5.70 13.49
CA PRO A 137 -0.28 -5.69 14.79
C PRO A 137 0.70 -4.49 14.93
N PRO A 138 0.85 -3.93 16.14
CA PRO A 138 1.85 -2.91 16.40
C PRO A 138 3.26 -3.39 16.02
N HIS A 139 4.03 -2.52 15.38
CA HIS A 139 5.43 -2.76 14.99
C HIS A 139 5.68 -3.91 14.01
N LEU A 140 4.64 -4.48 13.39
CA LEU A 140 4.77 -5.47 12.34
C LEU A 140 3.88 -5.10 11.16
N HIS A 141 4.47 -5.08 9.97
CA HIS A 141 3.75 -5.08 8.72
C HIS A 141 3.46 -6.51 8.31
N THR A 142 2.18 -6.82 8.07
CA THR A 142 1.71 -8.16 7.74
C THR A 142 1.32 -8.32 6.27
N ALA A 143 1.53 -7.30 5.46
CA ALA A 143 1.27 -7.34 4.04
C ALA A 143 2.21 -8.33 3.32
N ARG A 144 1.62 -9.23 2.53
CA ARG A 144 2.32 -10.13 1.58
C ARG A 144 2.10 -9.73 0.11
N VAL A 145 1.37 -8.64 -0.10
CA VAL A 145 1.04 -8.08 -1.40
C VAL A 145 1.10 -6.54 -1.34
N ALA A 146 1.47 -5.91 -2.47
CA ALA A 146 1.19 -4.52 -2.75
C ALA A 146 0.40 -4.40 -4.06
N TYR A 147 -0.67 -3.61 -4.01
CA TYR A 147 -1.54 -3.33 -5.13
C TYR A 147 -1.12 -2.03 -5.80
N TYR A 148 -0.77 -2.13 -7.08
CA TYR A 148 -0.41 -1.02 -7.94
C TYR A 148 -1.65 -0.59 -8.73
N ASP A 149 -2.43 0.29 -8.13
CA ASP A 149 -3.80 0.61 -8.56
C ASP A 149 -3.83 1.65 -9.68
N GLY A 150 -3.98 1.18 -10.92
CA GLY A 150 -4.23 2.02 -12.08
C GLY A 150 -5.70 2.39 -12.30
N THR A 151 -6.62 1.90 -11.47
CA THR A 151 -8.05 2.23 -11.54
C THR A 151 -8.39 3.47 -10.73
N GLY A 152 -7.69 3.68 -9.61
CA GLY A 152 -7.94 4.77 -8.68
C GLY A 152 -9.20 4.57 -7.83
N GLU A 153 -9.76 3.36 -7.84
CA GLU A 153 -10.99 2.96 -7.14
C GLU A 153 -10.79 1.64 -6.37
N PHE A 154 -9.56 1.11 -6.29
CA PHE A 154 -9.33 -0.22 -5.75
C PHE A 154 -9.25 -0.23 -4.21
N ASN A 155 -10.08 -1.04 -3.56
CA ASN A 155 -10.03 -1.32 -2.13
C ASN A 155 -10.16 -2.83 -1.86
N PRO A 156 -9.08 -3.54 -1.49
CA PRO A 156 -9.14 -4.97 -1.27
C PRO A 156 -10.03 -5.37 -0.07
N SER A 157 -10.22 -4.47 0.91
CA SER A 157 -10.97 -4.76 2.14
C SER A 157 -12.48 -4.97 1.92
N HIS A 158 -12.99 -4.73 0.72
CA HIS A 158 -14.40 -4.93 0.36
C HIS A 158 -14.73 -6.37 -0.08
N VAL A 159 -13.72 -7.23 -0.21
CA VAL A 159 -13.87 -8.59 -0.75
C VAL A 159 -13.20 -9.60 0.17
N ASP A 160 -14.03 -10.39 0.86
CA ASP A 160 -13.55 -11.51 1.67
C ASP A 160 -12.71 -12.48 0.82
N GLY A 161 -11.52 -12.82 1.32
CA GLY A 161 -10.58 -13.71 0.65
C GLY A 161 -9.55 -13.00 -0.23
N LEU A 162 -9.72 -11.70 -0.51
CA LEU A 162 -8.65 -10.92 -1.12
C LEU A 162 -7.66 -10.49 -0.02
N PRO A 163 -6.34 -10.71 -0.19
CA PRO A 163 -5.38 -10.37 0.87
C PRO A 163 -5.32 -8.87 1.11
N GLU A 164 -5.28 -8.46 2.36
CA GLU A 164 -4.92 -7.09 2.72
C GLU A 164 -3.46 -6.82 2.35
N GLY A 165 -3.15 -5.60 1.96
CA GLY A 165 -1.81 -5.22 1.55
C GLY A 165 -1.63 -3.72 1.39
N PHE A 166 -0.44 -3.34 0.95
CA PHE A 166 -0.20 -1.95 0.59
C PHE A 166 -1.02 -1.59 -0.65
N VAL A 167 -1.59 -0.40 -0.72
CA VAL A 167 -2.26 0.10 -1.93
C VAL A 167 -1.54 1.36 -2.38
N ILE A 168 -1.19 1.42 -3.67
CA ILE A 168 -0.50 2.54 -4.31
C ILE A 168 -1.44 3.08 -5.36
N SER A 169 -1.91 4.33 -5.20
CA SER A 169 -2.87 4.94 -6.12
C SER A 169 -2.21 5.43 -7.42
N ARG A 170 -1.63 4.49 -8.18
CA ARG A 170 -0.90 4.72 -9.43
C ARG A 170 -1.68 5.53 -10.46
N ALA A 171 -3.02 5.43 -10.48
CA ALA A 171 -3.90 6.19 -11.36
C ALA A 171 -3.65 7.71 -11.33
N TYR A 172 -3.18 8.25 -10.19
CA TYR A 172 -2.98 9.68 -9.99
C TYR A 172 -1.49 10.08 -9.92
N LEU A 173 -0.58 9.10 -10.01
CA LEU A 173 0.86 9.29 -9.85
C LEU A 173 1.59 9.16 -11.18
N GLU A 174 2.76 9.79 -11.29
CA GLU A 174 3.71 9.45 -12.34
C GLU A 174 4.37 8.09 -12.06
N ALA A 175 4.65 7.32 -13.11
CA ALA A 175 5.20 5.97 -12.99
C ALA A 175 6.46 5.93 -12.12
N GLY A 176 7.39 6.88 -12.30
CA GLY A 176 8.64 6.90 -11.56
C GLY A 176 8.46 7.00 -10.04
N TYR A 177 7.51 7.80 -9.58
CA TYR A 177 7.22 7.93 -8.14
C TYR A 177 6.44 6.73 -7.61
N ALA A 178 5.43 6.26 -8.35
CA ALA A 178 4.66 5.09 -7.94
C ALA A 178 5.54 3.82 -7.85
N LEU A 179 6.52 3.66 -8.74
CA LEU A 179 7.50 2.56 -8.66
C LEU A 179 8.42 2.68 -7.43
N GLN A 180 8.72 3.90 -6.98
CA GLN A 180 9.43 4.09 -5.71
C GLN A 180 8.56 3.64 -4.53
N GLU A 181 7.26 3.92 -4.53
CA GLU A 181 6.34 3.42 -3.49
C GLU A 181 6.22 1.88 -3.53
N ALA A 182 6.12 1.28 -4.72
CA ALA A 182 6.12 -0.18 -4.86
C ALA A 182 7.41 -0.81 -4.30
N LYS A 183 8.55 -0.16 -4.55
CA LYS A 183 9.84 -0.56 -3.98
C LYS A 183 9.85 -0.45 -2.45
N VAL A 184 9.33 0.65 -1.90
CA VAL A 184 9.22 0.84 -0.44
C VAL A 184 8.36 -0.24 0.19
N SER A 185 7.21 -0.60 -0.41
CA SER A 185 6.36 -1.69 0.07
C SER A 185 7.11 -3.02 0.11
N ALA A 186 7.88 -3.34 -0.93
CA ALA A 186 8.71 -4.55 -0.95
C ALA A 186 9.83 -4.50 0.11
N ASP A 187 10.53 -3.37 0.24
CA ASP A 187 11.59 -3.18 1.24
C ASP A 187 11.07 -3.30 2.68
N ILE A 188 9.85 -2.83 2.95
CA ILE A 188 9.18 -3.00 4.25
C ILE A 188 8.88 -4.48 4.49
N ALA A 189 8.23 -5.15 3.52
CA ALA A 189 7.82 -6.55 3.65
C ALA A 189 9.03 -7.49 3.84
N LEU A 190 10.10 -7.29 3.06
CA LEU A 190 11.32 -8.10 3.11
C LEU A 190 12.32 -7.64 4.19
N GLY A 191 12.02 -6.55 4.91
CA GLY A 191 12.87 -5.98 5.95
C GLY A 191 12.47 -6.38 7.36
N ASN A 192 13.11 -5.74 8.34
CA ASN A 192 12.92 -6.01 9.78
C ASN A 192 11.57 -5.52 10.34
N HIS A 193 10.79 -4.80 9.55
CA HIS A 193 9.47 -4.35 9.92
C HIS A 193 8.35 -5.24 9.36
N GLY A 194 8.68 -6.15 8.45
CA GLY A 194 7.76 -7.11 7.84
C GLY A 194 8.12 -8.55 8.20
N PHE A 195 8.01 -9.45 7.22
CA PHE A 195 8.31 -10.88 7.40
C PHE A 195 9.75 -11.27 7.08
N GLY A 196 10.54 -10.36 6.51
CA GLY A 196 11.96 -10.58 6.31
C GLY A 196 12.25 -11.79 5.42
N ASP A 197 13.09 -12.69 5.94
CA ASP A 197 13.59 -13.88 5.25
C ASP A 197 12.54 -14.98 5.00
N LEU A 198 11.31 -14.82 5.51
CA LEU A 198 10.20 -15.71 5.16
C LEU A 198 9.79 -15.58 3.69
N PHE A 199 10.07 -14.43 3.05
CA PHE A 199 9.90 -14.29 1.61
C PHE A 199 11.04 -14.98 0.85
N THR A 200 10.69 -15.95 0.01
CA THR A 200 11.62 -16.71 -0.84
C THR A 200 11.13 -16.73 -2.29
N GLU A 201 11.87 -17.36 -3.21
CA GLU A 201 11.37 -17.57 -4.58
C GLU A 201 10.07 -18.40 -4.62
N GLN A 202 9.88 -19.31 -3.66
CA GLN A 202 8.69 -20.16 -3.57
C GLN A 202 7.55 -19.48 -2.83
N ASN A 203 7.86 -18.51 -1.97
CA ASN A 203 6.88 -17.68 -1.26
C ASN A 203 7.20 -16.20 -1.47
N PRO A 204 7.05 -15.68 -2.69
CA PRO A 204 7.45 -14.31 -2.99
C PRO A 204 6.44 -13.30 -2.43
N PHE A 205 6.91 -12.07 -2.21
CA PHE A 205 6.04 -10.92 -2.05
C PHE A 205 5.42 -10.57 -3.42
N LEU A 206 4.12 -10.28 -3.44
CA LEU A 206 3.41 -10.02 -4.70
C LEU A 206 3.29 -8.52 -4.97
N LEU A 207 3.73 -8.09 -6.16
CA LEU A 207 3.36 -6.80 -6.73
C LEU A 207 2.22 -7.05 -7.73
N VAL A 208 1.01 -6.63 -7.39
CA VAL A 208 -0.18 -6.88 -8.20
C VAL A 208 -0.56 -5.63 -8.98
N ALA A 209 -0.42 -5.69 -10.31
CA ALA A 209 -0.96 -4.68 -11.20
C ALA A 209 -2.49 -4.75 -11.25
N VAL A 210 -3.16 -3.66 -10.86
CA VAL A 210 -4.62 -3.58 -10.89
C VAL A 210 -5.03 -2.60 -11.99
N GLY A 211 -5.61 -3.13 -13.07
CA GLY A 211 -6.07 -2.33 -14.22
C GLY A 211 -7.58 -2.39 -14.43
N THR A 212 -8.13 -1.41 -15.14
CA THR A 212 -9.54 -1.41 -15.55
C THR A 212 -9.82 -2.51 -16.58
N GLU A 213 -8.85 -2.70 -17.49
CA GLU A 213 -8.90 -3.68 -18.57
C GLU A 213 -7.54 -4.37 -18.75
N LYS A 214 -7.53 -5.42 -19.57
CA LYS A 214 -6.33 -6.24 -19.82
C LYS A 214 -5.14 -5.42 -20.31
N ALA A 215 -5.37 -4.47 -21.23
CA ALA A 215 -4.28 -3.67 -21.82
C ALA A 215 -3.61 -2.77 -20.78
N GLN A 216 -4.40 -2.07 -19.97
CA GLN A 216 -3.88 -1.25 -18.88
C GLN A 216 -3.14 -2.11 -17.85
N ARG A 217 -3.72 -3.24 -17.41
CA ARG A 217 -3.05 -4.19 -16.49
C ARG A 217 -1.68 -4.61 -17.04
N GLN A 218 -1.59 -5.02 -18.31
CA GLN A 218 -0.32 -5.44 -18.91
C GLN A 218 0.72 -4.32 -18.94
N SER A 219 0.31 -3.07 -19.19
CA SER A 219 1.20 -1.92 -19.12
C SER A 219 1.75 -1.73 -17.70
N LEU A 220 0.91 -1.86 -16.68
CA LEU A 220 1.29 -1.73 -15.28
C LEU A 220 2.21 -2.87 -14.82
N GLU A 221 1.97 -4.11 -15.29
CA GLU A 221 2.85 -5.26 -15.03
C GLU A 221 4.27 -4.97 -15.54
N LEU A 222 4.40 -4.41 -16.76
CA LEU A 222 5.70 -4.05 -17.33
C LEU A 222 6.43 -2.98 -16.51
N GLU A 223 5.71 -2.01 -15.91
CA GLU A 223 6.32 -1.04 -14.99
C GLU A 223 6.90 -1.75 -13.75
N LEU A 224 6.13 -2.67 -13.15
CA LEU A 224 6.51 -3.35 -11.91
C LEU A 224 7.63 -4.38 -12.08
N GLU A 225 7.79 -4.97 -13.26
CA GLU A 225 8.85 -5.93 -13.55
C GLU A 225 10.26 -5.36 -13.27
N GLU A 226 10.46 -4.06 -13.50
CA GLU A 226 11.74 -3.40 -13.20
C GLU A 226 12.03 -3.37 -11.70
N VAL A 227 11.01 -3.26 -10.86
CA VAL A 227 11.15 -3.32 -9.40
C VAL A 227 11.45 -4.76 -8.97
N ALA A 228 10.65 -5.73 -9.43
CA ALA A 228 10.76 -7.13 -9.02
C ALA A 228 12.14 -7.75 -9.33
N LYS A 229 12.75 -7.40 -10.48
CA LYS A 229 14.09 -7.86 -10.88
C LYS A 229 15.17 -7.54 -9.85
N THR A 230 15.00 -6.50 -9.04
CA THR A 230 15.98 -6.10 -8.02
C THR A 230 16.02 -7.00 -6.79
N TYR A 231 15.04 -7.89 -6.62
CA TYR A 231 14.86 -8.72 -5.42
C TYR A 231 15.18 -10.21 -5.61
N GLY A 232 15.87 -10.58 -6.70
CA GLY A 232 16.39 -11.95 -6.89
C GLY A 232 15.31 -13.04 -6.76
N GLY A 233 14.11 -12.79 -7.29
CA GLY A 233 12.99 -13.75 -7.28
C GLY A 233 12.14 -13.75 -6.00
N ARG A 234 12.53 -13.04 -4.93
CA ARG A 234 11.72 -12.89 -3.70
C ARG A 234 10.51 -11.97 -3.86
N VAL A 235 10.42 -11.26 -4.99
CA VAL A 235 9.29 -10.42 -5.39
C VAL A 235 8.82 -10.90 -6.75
N LYS A 236 7.50 -11.06 -6.92
CA LYS A 236 6.87 -11.54 -8.16
C LYS A 236 5.79 -10.56 -8.60
N VAL A 237 5.75 -10.28 -9.91
CA VAL A 237 4.65 -9.51 -10.51
C VAL A 237 3.50 -10.43 -10.87
N GLU A 238 2.31 -10.00 -10.49
CA GLU A 238 1.03 -10.60 -10.85
C GLU A 238 0.09 -9.47 -11.29
N GLY A 239 -1.13 -9.80 -11.70
CA GLY A 239 -2.09 -8.75 -12.01
C GLY A 239 -3.53 -9.22 -12.07
N MET A 240 -4.44 -8.26 -11.97
CA MET A 240 -5.87 -8.46 -12.13
C MET A 240 -6.49 -7.29 -12.89
N SER A 241 -7.67 -7.52 -13.44
CA SER A 241 -8.44 -6.49 -14.13
C SER A 241 -9.84 -6.40 -13.54
N ARG A 242 -10.41 -5.19 -13.52
CA ARG A 242 -11.81 -4.97 -13.15
C ARG A 242 -12.75 -5.76 -14.06
N THR A 243 -12.50 -5.68 -15.37
CA THR A 243 -13.17 -6.51 -16.36
C THR A 243 -12.40 -7.82 -16.54
N VAL A 244 -13.07 -8.94 -16.26
CA VAL A 244 -12.55 -10.31 -16.46
C VAL A 244 -12.72 -10.72 -17.92
#